data_AF-K1QE48-F1
#
_entry.id   AF-K1QE48-F1
#
_cell.length_a   1.000
_cell.length_b   1.000
_cell.length_c   1.000
_cell.angle_alpha   90.00
_cell.angle_beta   90.00
_cell.angle_gamma   90.00
#
_symmetry.space_group_name_H-M   'P 1'
#
loop_
_entity.id
_entity.type
_entity.pdbx_description
1 polymer ?
#
loop_
_entity_poly.entity_id
_entity_poly.type
_entity_poly.pdbx_seq_one_letter_code
_entity_poly.pdbx_strand_id
1 'polypeptide(L)'
;MWILQGILITSLLVSCRTELQTLDDYIKHYDELDYDTGSLHSRHLKTKRTLGSTPLELKFNTLNRDFHLSPSASLFTKSYTQTHNNGTSDPVDLYFIYDGTVKGEPGSDVNGAVVLGIFRGTVRIPGYTVYHIEPAYRFFGIKEARKLPYHSVIHKEEHIDVNPLRHKREADPESSPCALNEYRDWIVQQTGTEVNARNRRNEIAARDEILSLFASHVTALNQIYNNAEFRPFNATSPCYQGIRFQIQRTKIMTNETEKCHDNLNKSAFCQPEISVGDFLNLNSLENHDEFCLAYTFTYRDFAKSTLGLSWIGKPSGIVSIFGKLH
;
A
#
# COMPACT_ATOMS: atom_id res chain seq x y z
N MET A 1 6.43 19.03 -75.98
CA MET A 1 5.39 18.33 -75.20
C MET A 1 6.04 17.93 -73.89
N TRP A 2 5.83 18.71 -72.82
CA TRP A 2 6.47 18.49 -71.52
C TRP A 2 5.46 17.82 -70.59
N ILE A 3 5.78 16.62 -70.09
CA ILE A 3 4.95 15.90 -69.12
C ILE A 3 5.51 16.20 -67.73
N LEU A 4 4.78 17.02 -66.96
CA LEU A 4 4.99 17.21 -65.53
C LEU A 4 4.41 15.99 -64.79
N GLN A 5 5.27 15.14 -64.23
CA GLN A 5 4.85 14.16 -63.24
C GLN A 5 4.84 14.83 -61.86
N GLY A 6 3.64 15.04 -61.32
CA GLY A 6 3.44 15.49 -59.95
C GLY A 6 3.75 14.38 -58.96
N ILE A 7 4.65 14.65 -58.01
CA ILE A 7 4.92 13.78 -56.87
C ILE A 7 3.86 14.06 -55.81
N LEU A 8 3.00 13.07 -55.54
CA LEU A 8 2.04 13.09 -54.44
C LEU A 8 2.79 12.73 -53.15
N ILE A 9 3.15 13.72 -52.34
CA ILE A 9 3.69 13.48 -50.99
C ILE A 9 2.49 13.18 -50.08
N THR A 10 2.20 11.91 -49.88
CA THR A 10 1.27 11.48 -48.82
C THR A 10 2.00 11.62 -47.48
N SER A 11 1.67 12.66 -46.70
CA SER A 11 2.08 12.71 -45.30
C SER A 11 1.34 11.60 -44.56
N LEU A 12 2.05 10.53 -44.25
CA LEU A 12 1.65 9.58 -43.22
C LEU A 12 1.74 10.33 -41.89
N LEU A 13 0.66 11.01 -41.51
CA LEU A 13 0.40 11.34 -40.12
C LEU A 13 0.23 10.00 -39.41
N VAL A 14 1.34 9.46 -38.90
CA VAL A 14 1.31 8.40 -37.91
C VAL A 14 0.62 9.02 -36.70
N SER A 15 -0.69 8.77 -36.58
CA SER A 15 -1.38 9.00 -35.32
C SER A 15 -0.68 8.13 -34.29
N CYS A 16 0.15 8.75 -33.45
CA CYS A 16 0.61 8.15 -32.21
C CYS A 16 -0.63 7.98 -31.33
N ARG A 17 -1.37 6.89 -31.52
CA ARG A 17 -2.29 6.40 -30.51
C ARG A 17 -1.39 5.73 -29.48
N THR A 18 -1.13 6.42 -28.38
CA THR A 18 -0.73 5.76 -27.13
C THR A 18 -1.90 4.85 -26.76
N GLU A 19 -1.78 3.56 -27.08
CA GLU A 19 -2.73 2.55 -26.65
C GLU A 19 -2.66 2.51 -25.12
N LEU A 20 -3.70 2.98 -24.42
CA LEU A 20 -3.73 2.94 -22.96
C LEU A 20 -3.71 1.46 -22.54
N GLN A 21 -2.58 1.00 -22.03
CA GLN A 21 -2.40 -0.38 -21.63
C GLN A 21 -3.11 -0.64 -20.30
N THR A 22 -4.13 -1.51 -20.31
CA THR A 22 -4.83 -1.94 -19.09
C THR A 22 -3.97 -2.95 -18.33
N LEU A 23 -3.82 -2.73 -17.02
CA LEU A 23 -3.04 -3.59 -16.14
C LEU A 23 -3.88 -4.76 -15.62
N ASP A 24 -5.06 -4.44 -15.08
CA ASP A 24 -6.05 -5.41 -14.60
C ASP A 24 -7.47 -4.82 -14.64
N ASP A 25 -8.43 -5.51 -14.02
CA ASP A 25 -9.82 -5.05 -13.97
C ASP A 25 -9.95 -3.67 -13.29
N TYR A 26 -9.07 -3.30 -12.36
CA TYR A 26 -9.13 -2.03 -11.61
C TYR A 26 -8.29 -0.93 -12.25
N ILE A 27 -7.05 -1.21 -12.68
CA ILE A 27 -6.12 -0.22 -13.21
C ILE A 27 -6.20 -0.23 -14.74
N LYS A 28 -6.94 0.74 -15.28
CA LYS A 28 -7.23 0.84 -16.72
C LYS A 28 -6.05 1.33 -17.54
N HIS A 29 -5.12 2.04 -16.91
CA HIS A 29 -3.91 2.52 -17.56
C HIS A 29 -2.75 2.70 -16.59
N TYR A 30 -1.58 2.18 -16.99
CA TYR A 30 -0.30 2.37 -16.32
C TYR A 30 0.80 2.71 -17.33
N ASP A 31 1.88 3.29 -16.83
CA ASP A 31 3.15 3.42 -17.55
C ASP A 31 4.21 2.53 -16.92
N GLU A 32 5.15 2.09 -17.76
CA GLU A 32 6.30 1.29 -17.36
C GLU A 32 7.32 2.16 -16.61
N LEU A 33 7.91 1.62 -15.54
CA LEU A 33 8.92 2.31 -14.75
C LEU A 33 10.13 1.40 -14.49
N ASP A 34 11.30 1.87 -14.95
CA ASP A 34 12.57 1.19 -14.77
C ASP A 34 13.67 2.17 -14.32
N TYR A 35 14.54 1.69 -13.44
CA TYR A 35 15.77 2.36 -13.01
C TYR A 35 16.75 1.35 -12.40
N ASP A 36 18.00 1.75 -12.20
CA ASP A 36 19.01 0.88 -11.57
C ASP A 36 18.70 0.63 -10.08
N THR A 37 18.01 -0.48 -9.82
CA THR A 37 17.64 -0.96 -8.48
C THR A 37 18.87 -1.27 -7.62
N GLY A 38 19.98 -1.74 -8.21
CA GLY A 38 21.22 -2.04 -7.50
C GLY A 38 21.93 -0.77 -7.01
N SER A 39 21.98 0.25 -7.87
CA SER A 39 22.45 1.59 -7.51
C SER A 39 21.56 2.23 -6.45
N LEU A 40 20.23 2.16 -6.60
CA LEU A 40 19.31 2.70 -5.60
C LEU A 40 19.48 1.99 -4.25
N HIS A 41 19.54 0.66 -4.24
CA HIS A 41 19.76 -0.12 -3.03
C HIS A 41 21.08 0.26 -2.34
N SER A 42 22.17 0.39 -3.10
CA SER A 42 23.48 0.79 -2.58
C SER A 42 23.46 2.19 -1.96
N ARG A 43 22.79 3.14 -2.61
CA ARG A 43 22.61 4.51 -2.08
C ARG A 43 21.71 4.54 -0.85
N HIS A 44 20.61 3.79 -0.84
CA HIS A 44 19.74 3.60 0.32
C HIS A 44 20.54 3.08 1.52
N LEU A 45 21.34 2.02 1.35
CA LEU A 45 22.18 1.47 2.42
C LEU A 45 23.22 2.49 2.93
N LYS A 46 23.75 3.34 2.04
CA LYS A 46 24.66 4.43 2.43
C LYS A 46 23.94 5.50 3.27
N THR A 47 22.78 5.99 2.83
CA THR A 47 21.96 6.97 3.57
C THR A 47 21.58 6.46 4.95
N LYS A 48 21.24 5.17 5.07
CA LYS A 48 20.97 4.48 6.33
C LYS A 48 22.18 4.52 7.27
N ARG A 49 23.39 4.23 6.78
CA ARG A 49 24.63 4.29 7.59
C ARG A 49 24.98 5.69 8.08
N THR A 50 24.58 6.73 7.33
CA THR A 50 24.86 8.12 7.70
C THR A 50 23.69 8.76 8.46
N LEU A 51 22.77 7.97 9.02
CA LEU A 51 21.60 8.41 9.79
C LEU A 51 20.74 9.45 9.05
N GLY A 52 20.60 9.32 7.73
CA GLY A 52 19.78 10.24 6.92
C GLY A 52 20.41 11.63 6.67
N SER A 53 21.67 11.85 7.03
CA SER A 53 22.35 13.14 6.80
C SER A 53 22.48 13.52 5.32
N THR A 54 22.41 12.56 4.42
CA THR A 54 22.39 12.77 2.97
C THR A 54 21.04 12.29 2.43
N PRO A 55 20.20 13.17 1.86
CA PRO A 55 18.95 12.77 1.24
C PRO A 55 19.18 11.70 0.16
N LEU A 56 18.36 10.64 0.18
CA LEU A 56 18.34 9.68 -0.92
C LEU A 56 17.58 10.29 -2.09
N GLU A 57 18.28 10.81 -3.08
CA GLU A 57 17.63 11.26 -4.32
C GLU A 57 17.22 10.05 -5.16
N LEU A 58 15.94 9.69 -5.16
CA LEU A 58 15.40 8.79 -6.18
C LEU A 58 15.11 9.62 -7.43
N LYS A 59 15.73 9.22 -8.55
CA LYS A 59 15.54 9.80 -9.88
C LYS A 59 15.07 8.73 -10.82
N PHE A 60 13.94 8.97 -11.45
CA PHE A 60 13.47 8.19 -12.59
C PHE A 60 12.79 9.16 -13.55
N ASN A 61 12.91 8.85 -14.83
CA ASN A 61 12.28 9.60 -15.90
C ASN A 61 11.06 8.79 -16.35
N THR A 62 9.88 9.31 -16.08
CA THR A 62 8.61 8.77 -16.53
C THR A 62 7.63 9.92 -16.68
N LEU A 63 6.61 9.78 -17.50
CA LEU A 63 5.60 10.83 -17.72
C LEU A 63 6.22 12.17 -18.18
N ASN A 64 7.38 12.13 -18.85
CA ASN A 64 8.20 13.31 -19.21
C ASN A 64 8.58 14.19 -18.00
N ARG A 65 8.78 13.58 -16.82
CA ARG A 65 9.07 14.27 -15.57
C ARG A 65 10.23 13.61 -14.83
N ASP A 66 11.01 14.45 -14.15
CA ASP A 66 12.11 14.01 -13.29
C ASP A 66 11.70 14.05 -11.82
N PHE A 67 11.41 12.88 -11.26
CA PHE A 67 11.08 12.76 -9.85
C PHE A 67 12.37 12.82 -9.01
N HIS A 68 12.34 13.53 -7.88
CA HIS A 68 13.49 13.73 -7.00
C HIS A 68 13.03 13.63 -5.55
N LEU A 69 13.10 12.44 -4.97
CA LEU A 69 12.50 12.17 -3.65
C LEU A 69 13.51 12.39 -2.51
N SER A 70 13.05 12.62 -1.28
CA SER A 70 13.88 12.70 -0.06
C SER A 70 13.27 11.84 1.06
N PRO A 71 14.03 11.36 2.06
CA PRO A 71 13.50 10.58 3.19
C PRO A 71 12.94 11.41 4.35
N SER A 72 11.94 10.83 5.04
CA SER A 72 11.43 11.24 6.36
C SER A 72 10.64 10.06 6.97
N ALA A 73 10.63 9.95 8.30
CA ALA A 73 10.00 8.85 9.05
C ALA A 73 8.83 9.34 9.93
N SER A 74 7.94 10.16 9.37
CA SER A 74 6.91 10.86 10.16
C SER A 74 5.72 9.97 10.58
N LEU A 75 5.55 8.82 9.93
CA LEU A 75 4.42 7.90 10.09
C LEU A 75 4.51 7.02 11.34
N PHE A 76 5.68 6.93 11.97
CA PHE A 76 5.93 6.10 13.15
C PHE A 76 6.22 6.99 14.36
N THR A 77 5.82 6.55 15.55
CA THR A 77 6.14 7.29 16.78
C THR A 77 7.64 7.17 17.09
N LYS A 78 8.19 8.12 17.85
CA LYS A 78 9.59 8.06 18.30
C LYS A 78 9.89 6.85 19.19
N SER A 79 8.86 6.32 19.86
CA SER A 79 8.90 5.14 20.71
C SER A 79 8.44 3.86 19.99
N TYR A 80 8.43 3.87 18.65
CA TYR A 80 7.97 2.73 17.88
C TYR A 80 8.76 1.46 18.22
N THR A 81 8.02 0.36 18.39
CA THR A 81 8.59 -0.96 18.67
C THR A 81 7.93 -2.03 17.80
N GLN A 82 8.71 -3.04 17.40
CA GLN A 82 8.14 -4.29 16.91
C GLN A 82 8.22 -5.33 18.01
N THR A 83 7.08 -5.93 18.34
CA THR A 83 6.96 -6.93 19.41
C THR A 83 6.73 -8.32 18.84
N HIS A 84 7.22 -9.33 19.55
CA HIS A 84 7.08 -10.75 19.24
C HIS A 84 6.18 -11.46 20.26
N ASN A 85 5.65 -12.63 19.90
CA ASN A 85 4.79 -13.42 20.79
C ASN A 85 5.46 -13.88 22.09
N ASN A 86 6.79 -13.96 22.12
CA ASN A 86 7.56 -14.28 23.31
C ASN A 86 7.75 -13.08 24.26
N GLY A 87 7.12 -11.93 23.98
CA GLY A 87 7.24 -10.69 24.76
C GLY A 87 8.52 -9.89 24.50
N THR A 88 9.38 -10.34 23.58
CA THR A 88 10.57 -9.57 23.16
C THR A 88 10.20 -8.48 22.17
N SER A 89 11.03 -7.44 22.10
CA SER A 89 10.89 -6.35 21.17
C SER A 89 12.20 -6.11 20.44
N ASP A 90 12.13 -5.92 19.11
CA ASP A 90 13.28 -5.53 18.32
C ASP A 90 13.24 -4.04 18.01
N PRO A 91 14.40 -3.35 18.06
CA PRO A 91 14.52 -2.08 17.38
C PRO A 91 14.31 -2.30 15.88
N VAL A 92 13.42 -1.51 15.29
CA VAL A 92 13.15 -1.57 13.86
C VAL A 92 13.85 -0.41 13.18
N ASP A 93 14.61 -0.72 12.15
CA ASP A 93 15.12 0.29 11.27
C ASP A 93 14.02 0.71 10.29
N LEU A 94 13.56 1.96 10.41
CA LEU A 94 12.54 2.55 9.53
C LEU A 94 13.13 3.36 8.37
N TYR A 95 14.45 3.34 8.15
CA TYR A 95 15.12 4.11 7.09
C TYR A 95 14.80 3.62 5.67
N PHE A 96 13.95 2.60 5.52
CA PHE A 96 13.36 2.18 4.24
C PHE A 96 12.05 2.90 3.91
N ILE A 97 11.47 3.67 4.83
CA ILE A 97 10.30 4.54 4.63
C ILE A 97 10.76 5.96 4.28
N TYR A 98 10.04 6.59 3.35
CA TYR A 98 10.38 7.88 2.75
C TYR A 98 9.15 8.79 2.71
N ASP A 99 9.25 9.99 3.30
CA ASP A 99 8.42 11.14 2.93
C ASP A 99 9.28 12.20 2.25
N GLY A 100 8.78 12.80 1.16
CA GLY A 100 9.54 13.79 0.39
C GLY A 100 8.66 14.69 -0.46
N THR A 101 9.30 15.42 -1.37
CA THR A 101 8.64 16.30 -2.35
C THR A 101 9.15 16.00 -3.74
N VAL A 102 8.52 16.55 -4.77
CA VAL A 102 9.00 16.51 -6.15
C VAL A 102 9.70 17.83 -6.47
N LYS A 103 10.96 17.75 -6.89
CA LYS A 103 11.74 18.94 -7.26
C LYS A 103 11.08 19.70 -8.42
N GLY A 104 10.92 21.01 -8.24
CA GLY A 104 10.27 21.87 -9.23
C GLY A 104 8.74 21.94 -9.12
N GLU A 105 8.13 21.18 -8.21
CA GLU A 105 6.67 21.13 -8.01
C GLU A 105 6.30 21.57 -6.59
N PRO A 106 6.13 22.88 -6.34
CA PRO A 106 5.76 23.37 -5.01
C PRO A 106 4.45 22.76 -4.49
N GLY A 107 4.44 22.32 -3.24
CA GLY A 107 3.27 21.70 -2.60
C GLY A 107 3.04 20.23 -2.98
N SER A 108 3.93 19.65 -3.78
CA SER A 108 4.00 18.20 -3.99
C SER A 108 4.41 17.47 -2.73
N ASP A 109 3.97 16.23 -2.63
CA ASP A 109 4.23 15.36 -1.50
C ASP A 109 4.39 13.93 -2.00
N VAL A 110 5.31 13.20 -1.38
CA VAL A 110 5.67 11.85 -1.75
C VAL A 110 5.70 11.04 -0.46
N ASN A 111 5.03 9.90 -0.45
CA ASN A 111 5.16 8.92 0.63
C ASN A 111 5.45 7.56 0.02
N GLY A 112 6.39 6.81 0.58
CA GLY A 112 6.71 5.51 0.03
C GLY A 112 7.77 4.74 0.81
N ALA A 113 8.22 3.65 0.21
CA ALA A 113 9.24 2.79 0.75
C ALA A 113 10.19 2.31 -0.35
N VAL A 114 11.46 2.11 -0.01
CA VAL A 114 12.43 1.44 -0.88
C VAL A 114 12.74 0.08 -0.29
N VAL A 115 12.28 -0.98 -0.97
CA VAL A 115 12.54 -2.36 -0.55
C VAL A 115 13.27 -3.09 -1.67
N LEU A 116 14.42 -3.70 -1.34
CA LEU A 116 15.30 -4.36 -2.32
C LEU A 116 15.68 -3.48 -3.53
N GLY A 117 15.76 -2.16 -3.32
CA GLY A 117 16.07 -1.21 -4.39
C GLY A 117 14.89 -0.88 -5.31
N ILE A 118 13.67 -1.32 -4.97
CA ILE A 118 12.43 -0.94 -5.66
C ILE A 118 11.65 0.02 -4.76
N PHE A 119 11.42 1.22 -5.27
CA PHE A 119 10.50 2.19 -4.69
C PHE A 119 9.05 1.81 -4.97
N ARG A 120 8.22 1.96 -3.94
CA ARG A 120 6.76 1.94 -4.01
C ARG A 120 6.21 3.10 -3.21
N GLY A 121 5.06 3.60 -3.59
CA GLY A 121 4.43 4.67 -2.84
C GLY A 121 3.53 5.54 -3.67
N THR A 122 3.15 6.68 -3.10
CA THR A 122 2.30 7.68 -3.71
C THR A 122 3.08 8.96 -3.96
N VAL A 123 2.79 9.60 -5.09
CA VAL A 123 3.31 10.92 -5.43
C VAL A 123 2.14 11.82 -5.75
N ARG A 124 1.95 12.87 -4.96
CA ARG A 124 0.89 13.86 -5.15
C ARG A 124 1.50 15.14 -5.70
N ILE A 125 0.97 15.62 -6.81
CA ILE A 125 1.33 16.93 -7.38
C ILE A 125 0.06 17.80 -7.42
N PRO A 126 0.04 18.96 -6.75
CA PRO A 126 -1.12 19.85 -6.72
C PRO A 126 -1.63 20.18 -8.12
N GLY A 127 -2.93 19.99 -8.35
CA GLY A 127 -3.58 20.34 -9.61
C GLY A 127 -3.39 19.35 -10.77
N TYR A 128 -2.58 18.30 -10.61
CA TYR A 128 -2.28 17.36 -11.71
C TYR A 128 -2.75 15.92 -11.49
N THR A 129 -2.86 15.44 -10.23
CA THR A 129 -3.40 14.11 -9.77
C THR A 129 -2.49 13.45 -8.72
N VAL A 130 -2.90 12.28 -8.21
CA VAL A 130 -2.11 11.36 -7.39
C VAL A 130 -1.60 10.21 -8.27
N TYR A 131 -0.30 9.93 -8.17
CA TYR A 131 0.34 8.78 -8.81
C TYR A 131 0.62 7.69 -7.78
N HIS A 132 0.42 6.44 -8.16
CA HIS A 132 0.77 5.25 -7.41
C HIS A 132 1.90 4.52 -8.14
N ILE A 133 2.95 4.18 -7.40
CA ILE A 133 4.09 3.40 -7.91
C ILE A 133 4.10 2.07 -7.17
N GLU A 134 4.02 0.98 -7.93
CA GLU A 134 3.90 -0.37 -7.40
C GLU A 134 4.88 -1.31 -8.12
N PRO A 135 5.40 -2.34 -7.44
CA PRO A 135 6.25 -3.34 -8.09
C PRO A 135 5.46 -4.14 -9.13
N ALA A 136 6.04 -4.37 -10.31
CA ALA A 136 5.36 -5.11 -11.39
C ALA A 136 4.99 -6.55 -10.99
N TYR A 137 5.77 -7.17 -10.11
CA TYR A 137 5.48 -8.53 -9.61
C TYR A 137 4.16 -8.63 -8.85
N ARG A 138 3.59 -7.53 -8.38
CA ARG A 138 2.29 -7.50 -7.70
C ARG A 138 1.11 -7.76 -8.66
N PHE A 139 1.31 -7.53 -9.96
CA PHE A 139 0.27 -7.70 -10.98
C PHE A 139 0.51 -8.94 -11.85
N PHE A 140 1.78 -9.18 -12.18
CA PHE A 140 2.17 -10.24 -13.11
C PHE A 140 2.66 -11.51 -12.40
N GLY A 141 2.95 -11.45 -11.09
CA GLY A 141 3.67 -12.48 -10.37
C GLY A 141 5.19 -12.44 -10.62
N ILE A 142 5.96 -13.02 -9.69
CA ILE A 142 7.43 -12.91 -9.68
C ILE A 142 8.09 -13.50 -10.95
N LYS A 143 7.57 -14.60 -11.50
CA LYS A 143 8.24 -15.30 -12.61
C LYS A 143 8.08 -14.53 -13.92
N GLU A 144 6.90 -13.97 -14.14
CA GLU A 144 6.54 -13.20 -15.32
C GLU A 144 7.15 -11.81 -15.25
N ALA A 145 7.08 -11.15 -14.09
CA ALA A 145 7.68 -9.84 -13.88
C ALA A 145 9.20 -9.81 -14.14
N ARG A 146 9.92 -10.91 -13.86
CA ARG A 146 11.35 -11.04 -14.17
C ARG A 146 11.69 -11.03 -15.67
N LYS A 147 10.70 -11.21 -16.54
CA LYS A 147 10.88 -11.18 -18.00
C LYS A 147 10.56 -9.80 -18.60
N LEU A 148 9.97 -8.92 -17.82
CA LEU A 148 9.61 -7.57 -18.27
C LEU A 148 10.86 -6.70 -18.35
N PRO A 149 10.89 -5.71 -19.27
CA PRO A 149 11.99 -4.75 -19.35
C PRO A 149 11.92 -3.67 -18.25
N TYR A 150 10.91 -3.74 -17.37
CA TYR A 150 10.67 -2.83 -16.26
C TYR A 150 10.36 -3.62 -14.99
N HIS A 151 10.72 -3.07 -13.83
CA HIS A 151 10.46 -3.71 -12.52
C HIS A 151 9.30 -3.08 -11.75
N SER A 152 8.82 -1.91 -12.17
CA SER A 152 7.75 -1.16 -11.52
C SER A 152 6.72 -0.66 -12.53
N VAL A 153 5.50 -0.43 -12.07
CA VAL A 153 4.46 0.27 -12.80
C VAL A 153 4.16 1.58 -12.07
N ILE A 154 3.81 2.61 -12.83
CA ILE A 154 3.26 3.85 -12.30
C ILE A 154 1.89 4.08 -12.92
N HIS A 155 0.88 4.37 -12.10
CA HIS A 155 -0.47 4.67 -12.57
C HIS A 155 -1.04 5.87 -11.84
N LYS A 156 -2.06 6.49 -12.44
CA LYS A 156 -2.76 7.62 -11.83
C LYS A 156 -4.00 7.13 -11.11
N GLU A 157 -4.35 7.79 -10.03
CA GLU A 157 -5.59 7.53 -9.30
C GLU A 157 -6.83 7.64 -10.21
N GLU A 158 -6.81 8.57 -11.19
CA GLU A 158 -7.90 8.74 -12.16
C GLU A 158 -8.09 7.56 -13.14
N HIS A 159 -7.09 6.68 -13.26
CA HIS A 159 -7.17 5.47 -14.08
C HIS A 159 -7.64 4.25 -13.28
N ILE A 160 -7.94 4.41 -11.99
CA ILE A 160 -8.47 3.35 -11.13
C ILE A 160 -9.98 3.33 -11.25
N ASP A 161 -10.51 2.24 -11.78
CA ASP A 161 -11.92 1.91 -11.71
C ASP A 161 -12.21 1.35 -10.32
N VAL A 162 -12.89 2.15 -9.49
CA VAL A 162 -13.30 1.76 -8.13
C VAL A 162 -14.42 0.72 -8.12
N ASN A 163 -15.02 0.42 -9.27
CA ASN A 163 -16.15 -0.49 -9.38
C ASN A 163 -16.16 -1.30 -10.69
N PRO A 164 -15.09 -2.05 -11.01
CA PRO A 164 -14.92 -2.62 -12.35
C PRO A 164 -15.82 -3.83 -12.62
N LEU A 165 -16.32 -4.46 -11.56
CA LEU A 165 -17.19 -5.63 -11.63
C LEU A 165 -18.68 -5.27 -11.53
N ARG A 166 -19.06 -4.00 -11.71
CA ARG A 166 -20.46 -3.54 -11.60
C ARG A 166 -21.38 -4.24 -12.60
N HIS A 167 -20.99 -4.27 -13.87
CA HIS A 167 -21.78 -4.90 -14.93
C HIS A 167 -21.93 -6.41 -14.75
N LYS A 168 -20.92 -7.06 -14.17
CA LYS A 168 -20.95 -8.49 -13.87
C LYS A 168 -21.88 -8.81 -12.69
N ARG A 169 -21.99 -7.93 -11.69
CA ARG A 169 -22.98 -8.03 -10.59
C ARG A 169 -24.42 -7.79 -11.05
N GLU A 170 -24.63 -6.81 -11.94
CA GLU A 170 -25.97 -6.51 -12.49
C GLU A 170 -26.54 -7.68 -13.33
N ALA A 171 -25.68 -8.57 -13.84
CA ALA A 171 -26.07 -9.73 -14.64
C ALA A 171 -26.36 -11.01 -13.82
N ASP A 172 -26.03 -11.05 -12.53
CA ASP A 172 -26.23 -12.22 -11.66
C ASP A 172 -27.10 -11.84 -10.43
N PRO A 173 -28.39 -12.23 -10.43
CA PRO A 173 -29.32 -11.93 -9.34
C PRO A 173 -29.00 -12.65 -8.01
N GLU A 174 -28.11 -13.66 -7.99
CA GLU A 174 -27.64 -14.33 -6.78
C GLU A 174 -26.30 -13.76 -6.27
N SER A 175 -25.65 -12.86 -7.01
CA SER A 175 -24.36 -12.29 -6.63
C SER A 175 -24.48 -11.32 -5.45
N SER A 176 -23.59 -11.48 -4.46
CA SER A 176 -23.47 -10.54 -3.34
C SER A 176 -23.07 -9.16 -3.87
N PRO A 177 -23.60 -8.04 -3.33
CA PRO A 177 -23.25 -6.69 -3.75
C PRO A 177 -21.76 -6.38 -3.69
N CYS A 178 -20.97 -7.17 -2.96
CA CYS A 178 -19.57 -6.86 -2.62
C CYS A 178 -18.52 -7.77 -3.29
N ALA A 179 -18.83 -8.96 -3.81
CA ALA A 179 -17.91 -9.69 -4.71
C ALA A 179 -18.54 -10.83 -5.51
N LEU A 180 -17.86 -11.20 -6.59
CA LEU A 180 -18.14 -12.37 -7.43
C LEU A 180 -17.25 -13.53 -6.97
N ASN A 181 -17.85 -14.64 -6.56
CA ASN A 181 -17.13 -15.82 -6.05
C ASN A 181 -16.15 -16.44 -7.08
N GLU A 182 -16.34 -16.21 -8.39
CA GLU A 182 -15.44 -16.70 -9.45
C GLU A 182 -14.06 -16.00 -9.51
N TYR A 183 -13.94 -14.76 -9.00
CA TYR A 183 -12.67 -14.01 -9.02
C TYR A 183 -11.85 -14.19 -7.75
N ARG A 184 -12.37 -15.00 -6.83
CA ARG A 184 -11.81 -15.32 -5.51
C ARG A 184 -10.42 -15.93 -5.62
N ASP A 185 -10.24 -16.90 -6.51
CA ASP A 185 -8.96 -17.60 -6.68
C ASP A 185 -7.88 -16.69 -7.30
N TRP A 186 -8.27 -15.75 -8.16
CA TRP A 186 -7.34 -14.77 -8.76
C TRP A 186 -6.84 -13.75 -7.72
N ILE A 187 -7.72 -13.19 -6.87
CA ILE A 187 -7.32 -12.25 -5.81
C ILE A 187 -6.39 -12.95 -4.79
N VAL A 188 -6.72 -14.19 -4.42
CA VAL A 188 -5.88 -15.00 -3.53
C VAL A 188 -4.54 -15.34 -4.19
N GLN A 189 -4.50 -15.55 -5.51
CA GLN A 189 -3.26 -15.81 -6.24
C GLN A 189 -2.35 -14.56 -6.31
N GLN A 190 -2.91 -13.37 -6.55
CA GLN A 190 -2.15 -12.11 -6.54
C GLN A 190 -1.50 -11.86 -5.16
N THR A 191 -2.28 -12.03 -4.08
CA THR A 191 -1.80 -11.82 -2.70
C THR A 191 -0.82 -12.89 -2.23
N GLY A 192 -0.97 -14.15 -2.66
CA GLY A 192 -0.05 -15.25 -2.36
C GLY A 192 1.36 -15.11 -2.96
N THR A 193 1.52 -14.29 -4.01
CA THR A 193 2.83 -14.05 -4.63
C THR A 193 3.70 -13.04 -3.86
N GLU A 194 3.12 -12.21 -2.98
CA GLU A 194 3.85 -11.25 -2.15
C GLU A 194 4.69 -11.95 -1.05
N VAL A 195 4.30 -13.16 -0.63
CA VAL A 195 4.87 -13.87 0.54
C VAL A 195 5.98 -14.85 0.17
N ASN A 196 6.03 -15.33 -1.08
CA ASN A 196 6.93 -16.43 -1.48
C ASN A 196 8.14 -15.98 -2.30
N ALA A 197 8.96 -15.11 -1.71
CA ALA A 197 10.34 -14.91 -2.15
C ALA A 197 11.29 -15.59 -1.14
N ARG A 198 12.17 -16.48 -1.61
CA ARG A 198 13.09 -17.33 -0.82
C ARG A 198 14.41 -16.66 -0.42
N ASN A 199 14.86 -16.91 0.83
CA ASN A 199 16.21 -16.82 1.44
C ASN A 199 16.26 -15.85 2.67
N ARG A 200 17.20 -15.98 3.63
CA ARG A 200 17.22 -15.17 4.89
C ARG A 200 17.32 -13.65 4.69
N ARG A 201 17.83 -13.17 3.55
CA ARG A 201 17.73 -11.74 3.15
C ARG A 201 16.28 -11.29 2.95
N ASN A 202 15.37 -12.25 2.80
CA ASN A 202 13.97 -12.04 2.53
C ASN A 202 13.13 -11.93 3.79
N GLU A 203 13.64 -12.29 4.97
CA GLU A 203 12.88 -12.02 6.19
C GLU A 203 12.87 -10.52 6.50
N ILE A 204 14.03 -9.86 6.38
CA ILE A 204 14.14 -8.40 6.48
C ILE A 204 13.35 -7.74 5.35
N ALA A 205 13.53 -8.20 4.10
CA ALA A 205 12.77 -7.64 2.99
C ALA A 205 11.25 -7.84 3.18
N ALA A 206 10.78 -9.05 3.51
CA ALA A 206 9.36 -9.31 3.75
C ALA A 206 8.81 -8.48 4.91
N ARG A 207 9.59 -8.28 5.97
CA ARG A 207 9.24 -7.36 7.05
C ARG A 207 9.11 -5.94 6.55
N ASP A 208 10.07 -5.44 5.76
CA ASP A 208 10.03 -4.09 5.19
C ASP A 208 8.85 -3.94 4.21
N GLU A 209 8.53 -4.98 3.43
CA GLU A 209 7.33 -5.05 2.58
C GLU A 209 6.05 -4.89 3.44
N ILE A 210 5.89 -5.69 4.49
CA ILE A 210 4.72 -5.65 5.38
C ILE A 210 4.62 -4.29 6.08
N LEU A 211 5.72 -3.75 6.57
CA LEU A 211 5.72 -2.45 7.22
C LEU A 211 5.45 -1.31 6.23
N SER A 212 5.89 -1.43 4.97
CA SER A 212 5.54 -0.49 3.91
C SER A 212 4.04 -0.49 3.60
N LEU A 213 3.38 -1.65 3.69
CA LEU A 213 1.93 -1.76 3.58
C LEU A 213 1.24 -0.96 4.69
N PHE A 214 1.67 -1.13 5.95
CA PHE A 214 1.10 -0.38 7.08
C PHE A 214 1.34 1.12 6.93
N ALA A 215 2.55 1.53 6.54
CA ALA A 215 2.88 2.92 6.28
C ALA A 215 1.97 3.51 5.21
N SER A 216 1.79 2.82 4.08
CA SER A 216 0.90 3.25 2.99
C SER A 216 -0.55 3.43 3.45
N HIS A 217 -1.06 2.54 4.30
CA HIS A 217 -2.42 2.66 4.84
C HIS A 217 -2.55 3.89 5.76
N VAL A 218 -1.58 4.11 6.64
CA VAL A 218 -1.58 5.28 7.54
C VAL A 218 -1.40 6.59 6.78
N THR A 219 -0.60 6.61 5.71
CA THR A 219 -0.52 7.73 4.78
C THR A 219 -1.89 8.07 4.20
N ALA A 220 -2.61 7.08 3.65
CA ALA A 220 -3.93 7.30 3.08
C ALA A 220 -4.93 7.83 4.13
N LEU A 221 -4.91 7.26 5.36
CA LEU A 221 -5.72 7.77 6.47
C LEU A 221 -5.39 9.23 6.77
N ASN A 222 -4.11 9.58 6.85
CA ASN A 222 -3.67 10.95 7.12
C ASN A 222 -4.08 11.91 6.00
N GLN A 223 -4.12 11.48 4.74
CA GLN A 223 -4.60 12.30 3.64
C GLN A 223 -6.10 12.62 3.76
N ILE A 224 -6.90 11.66 4.24
CA ILE A 224 -8.35 11.84 4.42
C ILE A 224 -8.65 12.62 5.70
N TYR A 225 -8.18 12.15 6.84
CA TYR A 225 -8.57 12.64 8.16
C TYR A 225 -7.91 13.96 8.57
N ASN A 226 -6.72 14.28 8.03
CA ASN A 226 -6.09 15.57 8.31
C ASN A 226 -6.91 16.73 7.71
N ASN A 227 -7.54 16.50 6.56
CA ASN A 227 -8.29 17.51 5.81
C ASN A 227 -9.80 17.50 6.12
N ALA A 228 -10.29 16.47 6.80
CA ALA A 228 -11.68 16.37 7.20
C ALA A 228 -12.01 17.36 8.33
N GLU A 229 -13.17 18.02 8.23
CA GLU A 229 -13.71 18.90 9.26
C GLU A 229 -14.75 18.16 10.10
N PHE A 230 -14.41 17.88 11.35
CA PHE A 230 -15.29 17.21 12.30
C PHE A 230 -16.06 18.24 13.11
N ARG A 231 -17.35 18.40 12.78
CA ARG A 231 -18.25 19.31 13.49
C ARG A 231 -19.02 18.57 14.58
N PRO A 232 -18.94 19.01 15.84
CA PRO A 232 -19.76 18.46 16.90
C PRO A 232 -21.25 18.75 16.64
N PHE A 233 -22.13 17.85 17.10
CA PHE A 233 -23.59 18.01 16.96
C PHE A 233 -24.11 19.31 17.60
N ASN A 234 -23.45 19.79 18.66
CA ASN A 234 -23.74 21.08 19.25
C ASN A 234 -22.97 22.17 18.49
N ALA A 235 -23.70 23.00 17.73
CA ALA A 235 -23.17 24.05 16.84
C ALA A 235 -22.37 25.17 17.55
N THR A 236 -22.33 25.19 18.88
CA THR A 236 -21.54 26.15 19.67
C THR A 236 -20.11 25.70 19.93
N SER A 237 -19.79 24.42 19.72
CA SER A 237 -18.44 23.88 19.91
C SER A 237 -17.60 24.04 18.63
N PRO A 238 -16.29 24.32 18.74
CA PRO A 238 -15.42 24.50 17.57
C PRO A 238 -15.33 23.21 16.74
N CYS A 239 -15.09 23.35 15.45
CA CYS A 239 -14.75 22.24 14.57
C CYS A 239 -13.35 21.71 14.87
N TYR A 240 -13.16 20.40 14.69
CA TYR A 240 -11.86 19.75 14.83
C TYR A 240 -11.32 19.37 13.46
N GLN A 241 -10.05 19.67 13.22
CA GLN A 241 -9.33 19.39 11.97
C GLN A 241 -7.90 18.93 12.30
N GLY A 242 -7.19 18.37 11.31
CA GLY A 242 -5.80 17.98 11.48
C GLY A 242 -5.61 16.68 12.27
N ILE A 243 -6.61 15.80 12.27
CA ILE A 243 -6.48 14.46 12.88
C ILE A 243 -5.42 13.67 12.12
N ARG A 244 -4.45 13.12 12.86
CA ARG A 244 -3.36 12.30 12.31
C ARG A 244 -3.21 11.00 13.08
N PHE A 245 -2.73 9.99 12.37
CA PHE A 245 -2.46 8.66 12.84
C PHE A 245 -0.95 8.40 12.73
N GLN A 246 -0.41 7.70 13.72
CA GLN A 246 0.97 7.24 13.75
C GLN A 246 1.03 5.81 14.27
N ILE A 247 2.00 5.04 13.77
CA ILE A 247 2.22 3.65 14.16
C ILE A 247 3.12 3.63 15.39
N GLN A 248 2.60 3.11 16.51
CA GLN A 248 3.34 3.00 17.77
C GLN A 248 3.89 1.59 18.03
N ARG A 249 3.17 0.55 17.63
CA ARG A 249 3.61 -0.84 17.77
C ARG A 249 3.15 -1.65 16.57
N THR A 250 4.00 -2.58 16.13
CA THR A 250 3.62 -3.61 15.16
C THR A 250 3.98 -4.98 15.66
N LYS A 251 3.18 -5.97 15.27
CA LYS A 251 3.41 -7.39 15.56
C LYS A 251 3.20 -8.15 14.25
N ILE A 252 4.23 -8.83 13.76
CA ILE A 252 4.13 -9.65 12.55
C ILE A 252 3.99 -11.10 12.98
N MET A 253 2.88 -11.71 12.60
CA MET A 253 2.56 -13.10 12.92
C MET A 253 3.04 -14.01 11.79
N THR A 254 3.95 -14.94 12.09
CA THR A 254 4.43 -15.96 11.17
C THR A 254 3.99 -17.36 11.63
N ASN A 255 4.13 -18.37 10.76
CA ASN A 255 3.83 -19.75 11.14
C ASN A 255 4.64 -20.22 12.35
N GLU A 256 5.88 -19.73 12.46
CA GLU A 256 6.79 -20.02 13.56
C GLU A 256 6.36 -19.31 14.84
N THR A 257 6.02 -18.01 14.79
CA THR A 257 5.62 -17.26 15.99
C THR A 257 4.27 -17.72 16.51
N GLU A 258 3.33 -18.05 15.63
CA GLU A 258 2.01 -18.58 15.97
C GLU A 258 2.02 -20.09 16.24
N LYS A 259 3.17 -20.75 16.07
CA LYS A 259 3.37 -22.20 16.25
C LYS A 259 2.35 -23.04 15.47
N CYS A 260 2.05 -22.67 14.23
CA CYS A 260 0.98 -23.31 13.46
C CYS A 260 1.21 -24.81 13.16
N HIS A 261 2.44 -25.30 13.30
CA HIS A 261 2.77 -26.73 13.18
C HIS A 261 2.69 -27.51 14.51
N ASP A 262 2.51 -26.84 15.65
CA ASP A 262 2.38 -27.46 16.97
C ASP A 262 0.89 -27.58 17.34
N ASN A 263 0.36 -28.81 17.34
CA ASN A 263 -1.06 -29.02 17.64
C ASN A 263 -1.48 -28.63 19.06
N LEU A 264 -0.54 -28.56 20.02
CA LEU A 264 -0.84 -28.25 21.41
C LEU A 264 -0.76 -26.75 21.69
N ASN A 265 0.19 -26.06 21.06
CA ASN A 265 0.51 -24.66 21.35
C ASN A 265 0.22 -23.69 20.20
N LYS A 266 -0.41 -24.15 19.10
CA LYS A 266 -0.79 -23.27 18.00
C LYS A 266 -1.77 -22.19 18.45
N SER A 267 -1.55 -20.99 17.94
CA SER A 267 -2.46 -19.87 18.08
C SER A 267 -3.78 -20.13 17.35
N ALA A 268 -4.86 -19.51 17.83
CA ALA A 268 -6.16 -19.52 17.16
C ALA A 268 -6.09 -18.84 15.78
N PHE A 269 -5.13 -17.94 15.56
CA PHE A 269 -4.89 -17.34 14.25
C PHE A 269 -4.44 -18.34 13.17
N CYS A 270 -4.01 -19.55 13.54
CA CYS A 270 -3.64 -20.60 12.58
C CYS A 270 -4.86 -21.35 11.99
N GLN A 271 -6.08 -21.10 12.48
CA GLN A 271 -7.27 -21.76 11.95
C GLN A 271 -7.59 -21.25 10.54
N PRO A 272 -7.70 -22.11 9.51
CA PRO A 272 -7.91 -21.66 8.14
C PRO A 272 -9.29 -21.03 7.94
N GLU A 273 -10.34 -21.58 8.57
CA GLU A 273 -11.74 -21.15 8.39
C GLU A 273 -12.27 -20.35 9.59
N ILE A 274 -11.55 -19.32 10.01
CA ILE A 274 -12.01 -18.41 11.06
C ILE A 274 -13.04 -17.42 10.51
N SER A 275 -14.16 -17.24 11.22
CA SER A 275 -15.13 -16.21 10.85
C SER A 275 -14.56 -14.81 11.07
N VAL A 276 -15.04 -13.80 10.33
CA VAL A 276 -14.58 -12.41 10.50
C VAL A 276 -14.86 -11.88 11.92
N GLY A 277 -15.95 -12.33 12.55
CA GLY A 277 -16.30 -11.97 13.92
C GLY A 277 -15.35 -12.58 14.93
N ASP A 278 -15.05 -13.88 14.79
CA ASP A 278 -14.09 -14.57 15.66
C ASP A 278 -12.68 -13.99 15.49
N PHE A 279 -12.29 -13.64 14.25
CA PHE A 279 -11.01 -13.01 13.97
C PHE A 279 -10.86 -11.65 14.66
N LEU A 280 -11.89 -10.79 14.58
CA LEU A 280 -11.92 -9.52 15.32
C LEU A 280 -11.87 -9.76 16.85
N ASN A 281 -12.58 -10.78 17.32
CA ASN A 281 -12.60 -11.13 18.73
C ASN A 281 -11.22 -11.58 19.22
N LEU A 282 -10.47 -12.38 18.45
CA LEU A 282 -9.10 -12.78 18.78
C LEU A 282 -8.19 -11.56 19.01
N ASN A 283 -8.25 -10.57 18.14
CA ASN A 283 -7.50 -9.32 18.35
C ASN A 283 -7.96 -8.60 19.63
N SER A 284 -9.27 -8.60 19.91
CA SER A 284 -9.85 -7.92 21.07
C SER A 284 -9.53 -8.59 22.42
N LEU A 285 -9.00 -9.82 22.42
CA LEU A 285 -8.56 -10.52 23.64
C LEU A 285 -7.19 -10.05 24.14
N GLU A 286 -6.38 -9.40 23.29
CA GLU A 286 -5.11 -8.81 23.69
C GLU A 286 -5.33 -7.46 24.41
N ASN A 287 -4.36 -7.05 25.23
CA ASN A 287 -4.40 -5.75 25.89
C ASN A 287 -3.91 -4.64 24.95
N HIS A 288 -4.78 -3.68 24.66
CA HIS A 288 -4.51 -2.53 23.79
C HIS A 288 -4.63 -1.17 24.49
N ASP A 289 -4.63 -1.12 25.83
CA ASP A 289 -4.85 0.11 26.61
C ASP A 289 -3.81 1.21 26.34
N GLU A 290 -2.63 0.84 25.84
CA GLU A 290 -1.56 1.77 25.47
C GLU A 290 -1.82 2.49 24.12
N PHE A 291 -2.88 2.13 23.38
CA PHE A 291 -3.15 2.62 22.04
C PHE A 291 -4.57 3.16 21.89
N CYS A 292 -4.75 4.13 21.00
CA CYS A 292 -6.09 4.57 20.62
C CYS A 292 -6.83 3.50 19.82
N LEU A 293 -6.14 2.84 18.89
CA LEU A 293 -6.72 1.82 18.01
C LEU A 293 -5.72 0.68 17.79
N ALA A 294 -6.25 -0.54 17.69
CA ALA A 294 -5.49 -1.73 17.34
C ALA A 294 -6.15 -2.42 16.15
N TYR A 295 -5.38 -2.66 15.09
CA TYR A 295 -5.82 -3.28 13.85
C TYR A 295 -5.05 -4.56 13.58
N THR A 296 -5.74 -5.56 13.01
CA THR A 296 -5.11 -6.78 12.50
C THR A 296 -5.37 -6.89 11.02
N PHE A 297 -4.31 -6.82 10.23
CA PHE A 297 -4.37 -7.03 8.78
C PHE A 297 -4.28 -8.52 8.46
N THR A 298 -5.04 -8.95 7.46
CA THR A 298 -5.01 -10.34 6.99
C THR A 298 -5.38 -10.43 5.51
N TYR A 299 -4.91 -11.48 4.85
CA TYR A 299 -5.24 -11.82 3.47
C TYR A 299 -6.24 -12.99 3.43
N ARG A 300 -7.16 -13.02 4.39
CA ARG A 300 -8.20 -14.04 4.48
C ARG A 300 -9.39 -13.66 3.63
N ASP A 301 -9.93 -14.66 2.94
CA ASP A 301 -11.20 -14.56 2.25
C ASP A 301 -12.33 -14.90 3.23
N PHE A 302 -12.98 -13.88 3.76
CA PHE A 302 -14.10 -14.06 4.68
C PHE A 302 -15.41 -14.27 3.92
N ALA A 303 -16.32 -15.06 4.52
CA ALA A 303 -17.63 -15.34 3.97
C ALA A 303 -18.40 -14.07 3.57
N LYS A 304 -19.20 -14.20 2.51
CA LYS A 304 -20.00 -13.11 1.91
C LYS A 304 -19.15 -11.91 1.47
N SER A 305 -17.87 -12.14 1.16
CA SER A 305 -16.97 -11.13 0.62
C SER A 305 -16.74 -9.97 1.61
N THR A 306 -16.68 -10.29 2.89
CA THR A 306 -16.47 -9.30 3.95
C THR A 306 -14.99 -8.86 3.95
N LEU A 307 -14.72 -7.59 3.66
CA LEU A 307 -13.34 -7.05 3.58
C LEU A 307 -12.75 -6.68 4.95
N GLY A 308 -13.58 -6.52 5.98
CA GLY A 308 -13.14 -6.17 7.32
C GLY A 308 -14.30 -5.99 8.28
N LEU A 309 -13.99 -5.87 9.57
CA LEU A 309 -14.95 -5.64 10.65
C LEU A 309 -14.30 -4.79 11.74
N SER A 310 -15.10 -3.93 12.37
CA SER A 310 -14.66 -3.12 13.51
C SER A 310 -15.77 -2.98 14.54
N TRP A 311 -15.37 -2.69 15.78
CA TRP A 311 -16.31 -2.28 16.81
C TRP A 311 -16.73 -0.82 16.62
N ILE A 312 -18.03 -0.54 16.71
CA ILE A 312 -18.56 0.83 16.57
C ILE A 312 -18.41 1.57 17.90
N GLY A 313 -17.58 2.61 17.90
CA GLY A 313 -17.40 3.49 19.05
C GLY A 313 -18.65 4.32 19.35
N LYS A 314 -18.95 4.56 20.64
CA LYS A 314 -20.03 5.46 21.07
C LYS A 314 -19.50 6.44 22.13
N PRO A 315 -20.01 7.69 22.19
CA PRO A 315 -19.56 8.70 23.17
C PRO A 315 -19.62 8.25 24.64
N SER A 316 -20.47 7.30 24.96
CA SER A 316 -20.66 6.75 26.32
C SER A 316 -20.66 5.21 26.32
N GLY A 317 -20.02 4.60 25.32
CA GLY A 317 -19.99 3.16 25.13
C GLY A 317 -18.76 2.49 25.75
N ILE A 318 -18.85 1.18 25.94
CA ILE A 318 -17.74 0.31 26.38
C ILE A 318 -16.62 0.26 25.31
N VAL A 319 -16.98 0.54 24.04
CA VAL A 319 -16.06 0.68 22.92
C VAL A 319 -15.90 2.15 22.58
N SER A 320 -14.67 2.65 22.59
CA SER A 320 -14.29 4.00 22.20
C SER A 320 -12.93 4.01 21.49
N ILE A 321 -12.57 5.12 20.84
CA ILE A 321 -11.24 5.36 20.25
C ILE A 321 -10.14 5.47 21.34
N PHE A 322 -10.49 5.48 22.62
CA PHE A 322 -9.54 5.66 23.72
C PHE A 322 -9.57 4.52 24.74
N GLY A 323 -9.98 3.31 24.31
CA GLY A 323 -10.12 2.17 25.23
C GLY A 323 -11.08 2.48 26.38
N LYS A 324 -10.98 1.72 27.48
CA LYS A 324 -11.71 2.04 28.71
C LYS A 324 -11.08 3.28 29.34
N LEU A 325 -11.81 4.39 29.34
CA LEU A 325 -11.57 5.48 30.30
C LEU A 325 -11.86 4.90 31.70
N HIS A 326 -10.80 4.61 32.46
CA HIS A 326 -10.90 4.19 33.86
C HIS A 326 -11.40 5.33 34.75
#